data_AF-A0A7C7Y0Y0-F1
#
_entry.id   AF-A0A7C7Y0Y0-F1
#
_cell.length_a   1.000
_cell.length_b   1.000
_cell.length_c   1.000
_cell.angle_alpha   90.00
_cell.angle_beta   90.00
_cell.angle_gamma   90.00
#
_symmetry.space_group_name_H-M   'P 1'
#
loop_
_entity.id
_entity.type
_entity.pdbx_description
1 polymer ?
#
loop_
_entity_poly.entity_id
_entity_poly.type
_entity_poly.pdbx_seq_one_letter_code
_entity_poly.pdbx_strand_id
1 'polypeptide(L)' 'AGEIVQGFAVAVRAGLSKAQFDETIGIHPTLAEEFVTLREPVPEP' A
#
# COMPACT_ATOMS: atom_id res chain seq x y z
N ALA A 1 -10.47 8.31 3.93
CA ALA A 1 -9.01 8.14 4.10
C ALA A 1 -8.65 7.51 5.44
N GLY A 2 -9.22 7.97 6.57
CA GLY A 2 -8.89 7.46 7.92
C GLY A 2 -8.89 5.94 8.05
N GLU A 3 -9.95 5.27 7.58
CA GLU A 3 -10.05 3.79 7.62
C GLU A 3 -8.92 3.07 6.87
N ILE A 4 -8.56 3.56 5.67
CA ILE A 4 -7.46 2.99 4.88
C ILE A 4 -6.14 3.19 5.64
N VAL A 5 -5.85 4.43 6.04
CA VAL A 5 -4.59 4.76 6.72
C VAL A 5 -4.45 4.02 8.06
N GLN A 6 -5.54 3.84 8.81
CA GLN A 6 -5.53 3.11 10.08
C GLN A 6 -5.16 1.63 9.88
N GLY A 7 -5.63 0.99 8.80
CA GLY A 7 -5.21 -0.36 8.42
C GLY A 7 -3.74 -0.43 8.01
N PHE A 8 -3.28 0.50 7.16
CA PHE A 8 -1.88 0.58 6.74
C PHE A 8 -0.92 0.89 7.91
N ALA A 9 -1.37 1.63 8.93
CA ALA A 9 -0.56 1.92 10.11
C ALA A 9 -0.15 0.64 10.85
N VAL A 10 -1.00 -0.39 10.87
CA VAL A 10 -0.67 -1.71 11.44
C VAL A 10 0.45 -2.38 10.62
N ALA A 11 0.34 -2.38 9.28
CA ALA A 11 1.33 -2.95 8.39
C ALA A 11 2.70 -2.26 8.52
N VAL A 12 2.72 -0.92 8.58
CA VAL A 12 3.94 -0.13 8.80
C VAL A 12 4.53 -0.43 10.18
N ARG A 13 3.70 -0.50 11.23
CA ARG A 13 4.16 -0.84 12.59
C ARG A 13 4.74 -2.26 12.67
N ALA A 14 4.22 -3.19 11.87
CA ALA A 14 4.73 -4.55 11.75
C ALA A 14 6.00 -4.65 10.88
N GLY A 15 6.47 -3.55 10.29
CA GLY A 15 7.73 -3.50 9.53
C GLY A 15 7.62 -4.02 8.10
N LEU A 16 6.44 -3.97 7.48
CA LEU A 16 6.27 -4.41 6.08
C LEU A 16 7.08 -3.53 5.13
N SER A 17 7.82 -4.18 4.24
CA SER A 17 8.57 -3.56 3.15
C SER A 17 7.70 -3.32 1.92
N LYS A 18 8.14 -2.43 1.02
CA LYS A 18 7.42 -2.15 -0.23
C LYS A 18 7.18 -3.41 -1.08
N ALA A 19 8.15 -4.32 -1.13
CA ALA A 19 8.01 -5.60 -1.83
C ALA A 19 6.83 -6.44 -1.31
N GLN A 20 6.60 -6.45 0.01
CA GLN A 20 5.46 -7.17 0.60
C GLN A 20 4.11 -6.51 0.25
N PHE A 21 4.08 -5.19 0.09
CA PHE A 21 2.89 -4.51 -0.45
C PHE A 21 2.67 -4.88 -1.92
N ASP A 22 3.72 -4.99 -2.74
CA ASP A 22 3.60 -5.41 -4.14
C ASP A 22 3.16 -6.86 -4.33
N GLU A 23 3.47 -7.73 -3.37
CA GLU A 23 3.02 -9.13 -3.33
C GLU A 23 1.56 -9.28 -2.86
N THR A 24 0.97 -8.23 -2.28
CA THR A 24 -0.39 -8.27 -1.74
C THR A 24 -1.43 -8.14 -2.86
N ILE A 25 -2.40 -9.05 -2.89
CA ILE A 25 -3.52 -8.99 -3.85
C ILE A 25 -4.47 -7.85 -3.47
N GLY A 26 -4.69 -6.92 -4.39
CA GLY A 26 -5.67 -5.85 -4.25
C GLY A 26 -7.11 -6.37 -4.19
N ILE A 27 -7.95 -5.72 -3.38
CA ILE A 27 -9.39 -5.99 -3.34
C ILE A 27 -10.09 -5.03 -4.30
N HIS A 28 -10.63 -5.56 -5.39
CA HIS A 28 -11.30 -4.78 -6.42
C HIS A 28 -12.82 -4.78 -6.26
N PRO A 29 -13.53 -3.63 -6.41
CA PRO A 29 -13.02 -2.27 -6.65
C PRO A 29 -12.90 -1.44 -5.36
N THR A 30 -11.70 -0.98 -5.00
CA THR A 30 -11.49 -0.11 -3.83
C THR A 30 -10.40 0.94 -4.04
N LEU A 31 -10.53 2.10 -3.41
CA LEU A 31 -9.44 3.09 -3.38
C LEU A 31 -8.18 2.59 -2.66
N ALA A 32 -8.31 1.57 -1.80
CA ALA A 32 -7.18 1.00 -1.08
C ALA A 32 -6.29 0.11 -1.96
N GLU A 33 -6.84 -0.48 -3.03
CA GLU A 33 -6.10 -1.38 -3.92
C GLU A 33 -4.94 -0.67 -4.63
N GLU A 34 -5.05 0.65 -4.85
CA GLU A 34 -3.97 1.45 -5.45
C GLU A 34 -2.67 1.39 -4.63
N PHE A 35 -2.74 1.27 -3.30
CA PHE A 35 -1.53 1.22 -2.46
C PHE A 35 -0.70 -0.06 -2.64
N VAL A 36 -1.29 -1.12 -3.20
CA VAL A 36 -0.60 -2.39 -3.49
C VAL A 36 -0.24 -2.54 -4.98
N THR A 37 -0.45 -1.49 -5.79
CA THR A 37 -0.11 -1.46 -7.22
C THR A 37 0.93 -0.39 -7.60
N LEU A 38 1.39 0.45 -6.65
CA LEU A 38 2.42 1.48 -6.84
C LEU A 38 3.84 0.92 -7.05
N ARG A 39 4.15 0.35 -8.21
CA ARG A 39 5.44 -0.35 -8.45
C ARG A 39 6.62 0.58 -8.75
N GLU A 40 6.37 1.70 -9.40
CA GLU A 40 7.42 2.60 -9.86
C GLU A 40 7.48 3.86 -8.98
N PRO A 41 8.65 4.24 -8.46
CA PRO A 41 8.80 5.50 -7.75
C PRO A 41 8.70 6.68 -8.72
N VAL A 42 8.21 7.81 -8.24
CA VAL A 42 8.26 9.06 -8.99
C VAL A 42 9.74 9.46 -9.19
N PRO A 43 10.19 9.77 -10.42
CA PRO A 43 11.54 10.24 -10.66
C PRO A 43 11.84 11.51 -9.86
N GLU A 44 13.10 11.68 -9.44
CA GLU A 44 13.54 12.95 -8.86
C GLU A 44 13.47 14.08 -9.92
N PRO A 45 13.12 15.32 -9.53
CA PRO A 45 12.99 16.45 -10.45
C PRO A 45 14.28 16.86 -11.16
#